data_AF-A0A8T5Q235-F1
#
_entry.id   AF-A0A8T5Q235-F1
#
_cell.length_a   1.000
_cell.length_b   1.000
_cell.length_c   1.000
_cell.angle_alpha   90.00
_cell.angle_beta   90.00
_cell.angle_gamma   90.00
#
_symmetry.space_group_name_H-M   'P 1'
#
loop_
_entity.id
_entity.type
_entity.pdbx_description
1 polymer ?
#
loop_
_entity_poly.entity_id
_entity_poly.type
_entity_poly.pdbx_seq_one_letter_code
_entity_poly.pdbx_strand_id
1 'polypeptide(L)'
;MIENTLKSVGFTDSEVKVFLALLELGSSSITQIIEKSGTTSSKIYELLDKLIKKGLVSQVIKAGRKFYEPAPPKRILEYLNEKQQQLQNQVNEVKEILPQLEMKYSMAKEVAEVSVYKGMKGIETIFSMIRDACNKGDEYYVYGARSGVTETQRIFLLRHHNLRIKKGIKLKILFSKDPENITKPYEEMSLTEVKHMEPELMGPTQIMVVKDYAITILWKKNPVGILTQNKDIAESYKKYFDYLWSQDTYVTKGFKAFEDAWDSSFDKLKPGESYNVFGAAFGTGANQKRFAKYFEGLHKRRIKEGIKSKILFQRGAEEVVKKFKMDELYSKDLEFKMLPFKREFPVEIYPQGDTTLLLIQKKEPTIITIKNKEVTESFINFFETLWEQNK
;
A
#
# COMPACT_ATOMS: atom_id res chain seq x y z
N MET A 1 -36.67 -13.31 32.60
CA MET A 1 -35.78 -12.14 32.69
C MET A 1 -34.77 -12.28 33.82
N ILE A 2 -35.20 -12.61 35.05
CA ILE A 2 -34.33 -12.80 36.23
C ILE A 2 -33.28 -13.90 36.00
N GLU A 3 -33.68 -15.10 35.59
CA GLU A 3 -32.74 -16.21 35.35
C GLU A 3 -31.65 -15.89 34.33
N ASN A 4 -32.03 -15.29 33.19
CA ASN A 4 -31.09 -14.92 32.14
C ASN A 4 -30.06 -13.88 32.63
N THR A 5 -30.47 -12.99 33.52
CA THR A 5 -29.58 -11.98 34.11
C THR A 5 -28.61 -12.61 35.10
N LEU A 6 -29.07 -13.55 35.93
CA LEU A 6 -28.18 -14.30 36.82
C LEU A 6 -27.16 -15.15 36.05
N LYS A 7 -27.57 -15.74 34.92
CA LYS A 7 -26.65 -16.49 34.04
C LYS A 7 -25.60 -15.59 33.42
N SER A 8 -25.98 -14.42 32.91
CA SER A 8 -25.03 -13.49 32.29
C SER A 8 -23.98 -12.96 33.27
N VAL A 9 -24.28 -12.94 34.56
CA VAL A 9 -23.34 -12.53 35.62
C VAL A 9 -22.54 -13.71 36.22
N GLY A 10 -22.68 -14.91 35.66
CA GLY A 10 -21.81 -16.07 35.93
C GLY A 10 -22.40 -17.13 36.86
N PHE A 11 -23.72 -17.26 36.93
CA PHE A 11 -24.38 -18.41 37.53
C PHE A 11 -24.61 -19.49 36.48
N THR A 12 -24.45 -20.75 36.87
CA THR A 12 -24.89 -21.90 36.07
C THR A 12 -26.40 -22.11 36.19
N ASP A 13 -27.00 -22.84 35.25
CA ASP A 13 -28.44 -23.17 35.30
C ASP A 13 -28.87 -23.79 36.64
N SER A 14 -28.03 -24.68 37.19
CA SER A 14 -28.31 -25.33 38.47
C SER A 14 -28.15 -24.38 39.66
N GLU A 15 -27.16 -23.49 39.65
CA GLU A 15 -27.00 -22.47 40.70
C GLU A 15 -28.16 -21.48 40.73
N VAL A 16 -28.67 -21.08 39.55
CA VAL A 16 -29.85 -20.19 39.46
C VAL A 16 -31.05 -20.84 40.13
N LYS A 17 -31.34 -22.12 39.81
CA LYS A 17 -32.47 -22.84 40.41
C LYS A 17 -32.37 -22.95 41.93
N VAL A 18 -31.18 -23.31 42.43
CA VAL A 18 -30.95 -23.45 43.89
C VAL A 18 -31.04 -22.11 44.60
N PHE A 19 -30.44 -21.05 44.03
CA PHE A 19 -30.46 -19.72 44.64
C PHE A 19 -31.85 -19.10 44.66
N LEU A 20 -32.63 -19.22 43.58
CA LEU A 20 -34.02 -18.75 43.54
C LEU A 20 -34.91 -19.54 44.51
N ALA A 21 -34.73 -20.86 44.60
CA ALA A 21 -35.45 -21.68 45.58
C ALA A 21 -35.15 -21.23 47.02
N LEU A 22 -33.90 -20.91 47.34
CA LEU A 22 -33.52 -20.37 48.65
C LEU A 22 -34.11 -18.99 48.92
N LEU A 23 -34.18 -18.10 47.92
CA LEU A 23 -34.83 -16.79 48.08
C LEU A 23 -36.33 -16.91 48.42
N GLU A 24 -37.01 -17.92 47.88
CA GLU A 24 -38.42 -18.17 48.18
C GLU A 24 -38.63 -18.84 49.55
N LEU A 25 -37.78 -19.82 49.90
CA LEU A 25 -37.95 -20.59 51.13
C LEU A 25 -37.33 -19.90 52.37
N GLY A 26 -36.36 -19.01 52.17
CA GLY A 26 -35.51 -18.50 53.24
C GLY A 26 -34.63 -19.59 53.84
N SER A 27 -34.51 -19.62 55.17
CA SER A 27 -33.71 -20.60 55.91
C SER A 27 -34.23 -22.03 55.75
N SER A 28 -33.54 -22.86 54.98
CA SER A 28 -34.04 -24.18 54.61
C SER A 28 -33.03 -25.31 54.78
N SER A 29 -33.54 -26.50 55.07
CA SER A 29 -32.77 -27.74 55.06
C SER A 29 -32.50 -28.19 53.62
N ILE A 30 -31.51 -29.06 53.43
CA ILE A 30 -31.14 -29.60 52.11
C ILE A 30 -32.33 -30.27 51.41
N THR A 31 -33.12 -31.04 52.14
CA THR A 31 -34.30 -31.73 51.61
C THR A 31 -35.29 -30.75 51.00
N GLN A 32 -35.60 -29.66 51.71
CA GLN A 32 -36.52 -28.63 51.23
C GLN A 32 -35.97 -27.91 49.99
N ILE A 33 -34.66 -27.67 49.95
CA ILE A 33 -34.00 -27.03 48.80
C ILE A 33 -34.03 -27.95 47.57
N ILE A 34 -33.80 -29.25 47.75
CA ILE A 34 -33.90 -30.26 46.68
C ILE A 34 -35.31 -30.28 46.10
N GLU A 35 -36.32 -30.40 46.96
CA GLU A 35 -37.73 -30.47 46.57
C GLU A 35 -38.16 -29.23 45.80
N LYS A 36 -37.75 -28.04 46.25
CA LYS A 36 -38.13 -26.77 45.62
C LYS A 36 -37.34 -26.46 44.35
N SER A 37 -36.04 -26.73 44.33
CA SER A 37 -35.17 -26.40 43.18
C SER A 37 -35.22 -27.43 42.05
N GLY A 38 -35.75 -28.63 42.33
CA GLY A 38 -35.74 -29.76 41.38
C GLY A 38 -34.34 -30.29 41.06
N THR A 39 -33.36 -30.01 41.94
CA THR A 39 -31.96 -30.42 41.77
C THR A 39 -31.70 -31.77 42.44
N THR A 40 -30.83 -32.61 41.89
CA THR A 40 -30.52 -33.92 42.47
C THR A 40 -29.72 -33.81 43.77
N SER A 41 -29.95 -34.74 44.71
CA SER A 41 -29.21 -34.84 45.97
C SER A 41 -27.70 -35.00 45.78
N SER A 42 -27.26 -35.61 44.67
CA SER A 42 -25.85 -35.78 44.32
C SER A 42 -25.10 -34.48 44.01
N LYS A 43 -25.79 -33.41 43.61
CA LYS A 43 -25.16 -32.14 43.18
C LYS A 43 -25.40 -30.98 44.14
N ILE A 44 -26.37 -31.10 45.05
CA ILE A 44 -26.81 -29.96 45.87
C ILE A 44 -25.71 -29.41 46.78
N TYR A 45 -24.89 -30.28 47.37
CA TYR A 45 -23.79 -29.87 48.25
C TYR A 45 -22.75 -29.04 47.50
N GLU A 46 -22.34 -29.49 46.31
CA GLU A 46 -21.39 -28.78 45.45
C GLU A 46 -21.92 -27.39 45.03
N LEU A 47 -23.21 -27.31 44.72
CA LEU A 47 -23.87 -26.05 44.33
C LEU A 47 -23.97 -25.08 45.50
N LEU A 48 -24.35 -25.57 46.68
CA LEU A 48 -24.39 -24.75 47.90
C LEU A 48 -22.99 -24.27 48.29
N ASP A 49 -21.97 -25.12 48.21
CA ASP A 49 -20.59 -24.72 48.47
C ASP A 49 -20.09 -23.66 47.50
N LYS A 50 -20.43 -23.76 46.21
CA LYS A 50 -20.14 -22.72 45.21
C LYS A 50 -20.84 -21.41 45.54
N LEU A 51 -22.12 -21.44 45.90
CA LEU A 51 -22.88 -20.24 46.28
C LEU A 51 -22.37 -19.63 47.59
N ILE A 52 -21.92 -20.45 48.55
CA ILE A 52 -21.27 -20.00 49.78
C ILE A 52 -19.95 -19.32 49.49
N LYS A 53 -19.10 -19.91 48.62
CA LYS A 53 -17.83 -19.28 48.19
C LYS A 53 -18.05 -17.95 47.48
N LYS A 54 -19.17 -17.78 46.78
CA LYS A 54 -19.59 -16.50 46.18
C LYS A 54 -20.18 -15.52 47.21
N GLY A 55 -20.36 -15.93 48.47
CA GLY A 55 -20.97 -15.14 49.53
C GLY A 55 -22.47 -14.91 49.34
N LEU A 56 -23.13 -15.72 48.50
CA LEU A 56 -24.54 -15.58 48.14
C LEU A 56 -25.46 -16.47 48.98
N VAL A 57 -24.90 -17.46 49.66
CA VAL A 57 -25.59 -18.35 50.60
C VAL A 57 -24.73 -18.48 51.84
N SER A 58 -25.35 -18.59 53.02
CA SER A 58 -24.70 -18.92 54.28
C SER A 58 -25.21 -20.23 54.83
N GLN A 59 -24.35 -20.96 55.54
CA GLN A 59 -24.73 -22.15 56.29
C GLN A 59 -24.89 -21.78 57.77
N VAL A 60 -26.01 -22.18 58.37
CA VAL A 60 -26.31 -21.95 59.79
C VAL A 60 -26.74 -23.25 60.47
N ILE A 61 -26.47 -23.40 61.77
CA ILE A 61 -26.88 -24.56 62.55
C ILE A 61 -28.06 -24.16 63.44
N LYS A 62 -29.21 -24.81 63.26
CA LYS A 62 -30.42 -24.60 64.08
C LYS A 62 -30.85 -25.93 64.69
N ALA A 63 -30.97 -25.98 66.02
CA ALA A 63 -31.33 -27.19 66.77
C ALA A 63 -30.52 -28.44 66.36
N GLY A 64 -29.20 -28.29 66.20
CA GLY A 64 -28.29 -29.38 65.82
C GLY A 64 -28.32 -29.81 64.35
N ARG A 65 -29.10 -29.14 63.48
CA ARG A 65 -29.20 -29.45 62.04
C ARG A 65 -28.69 -28.30 61.18
N LYS A 66 -28.11 -28.62 60.02
CA LYS A 66 -27.61 -27.64 59.04
C LYS A 66 -28.76 -27.09 58.20
N PHE A 67 -28.84 -25.76 58.15
CA PHE A 67 -29.73 -24.98 57.28
C PHE A 67 -28.89 -24.07 56.40
N TYR A 68 -29.46 -23.68 55.26
CA TYR A 68 -28.85 -22.75 54.32
C TYR A 68 -29.78 -21.57 54.13
N GLU A 69 -29.20 -20.38 54.10
CA GLU A 69 -29.91 -19.11 54.01
C GLU A 69 -29.38 -18.31 52.83
N PRO A 70 -30.25 -17.71 51.99
CA PRO A 70 -29.79 -16.80 50.95
C PRO A 70 -29.27 -15.51 51.58
N ALA A 71 -28.19 -14.97 51.03
CA ALA A 71 -27.81 -13.59 51.30
C ALA A 71 -28.84 -12.62 50.68
N PRO A 72 -28.94 -11.38 51.18
CA PRO A 72 -29.80 -10.36 50.57
C PRO A 72 -29.44 -10.17 49.08
N PRO A 73 -30.43 -9.98 48.17
CA PRO A 73 -30.15 -9.86 46.72
C PRO A 73 -29.12 -8.77 46.36
N LYS A 74 -29.02 -7.70 47.16
CA LYS A 74 -28.01 -6.64 46.99
C LYS A 74 -26.56 -7.17 47.03
N ARG A 75 -26.31 -8.29 47.73
CA ARG A 75 -25.00 -8.95 47.79
C ARG A 75 -24.48 -9.40 46.41
N ILE A 76 -25.38 -9.63 45.44
CA ILE A 76 -24.99 -9.93 44.05
C ILE A 76 -24.17 -8.78 43.45
N LEU A 77 -24.52 -7.53 43.75
CA LEU A 77 -23.78 -6.37 43.24
C LEU A 77 -22.36 -6.31 43.82
N GLU A 78 -22.22 -6.58 45.11
CA GLU A 78 -20.93 -6.61 45.78
C GLU A 78 -20.04 -7.74 45.24
N TYR A 79 -20.59 -8.95 45.06
CA TYR A 79 -19.89 -10.06 44.41
C TYR A 79 -19.38 -9.69 43.01
N LEU A 80 -20.17 -8.94 42.23
CA LEU A 80 -19.74 -8.49 40.91
C LEU A 80 -18.64 -7.43 40.96
N ASN A 81 -18.70 -6.50 41.92
CA ASN A 81 -17.64 -5.52 42.14
C ASN A 81 -16.32 -6.20 42.57
N GLU A 82 -16.39 -7.16 43.50
CA GLU A 82 -15.24 -7.97 43.92
C GLU A 82 -14.62 -8.71 42.72
N LYS A 83 -15.47 -9.33 41.89
CA LYS A 83 -15.04 -10.03 40.68
C LYS A 83 -14.41 -9.08 39.65
N GLN A 84 -14.98 -7.89 39.46
CA GLN A 84 -14.41 -6.88 38.57
C GLN A 84 -13.01 -6.44 39.04
N GLN A 85 -12.85 -6.23 40.34
CA GLN A 85 -11.56 -5.85 40.93
C GLN A 85 -10.52 -6.98 40.77
N GLN A 86 -10.91 -8.24 41.03
CA GLN A 86 -10.04 -9.40 40.80
C GLN A 86 -9.61 -9.51 39.34
N LEU A 87 -10.54 -9.34 38.40
CA LEU A 87 -10.22 -9.38 36.98
C LEU A 87 -9.25 -8.26 36.59
N GLN A 88 -9.41 -7.07 37.16
CA GLN A 88 -8.52 -5.93 36.93
C GLN A 88 -7.11 -6.19 37.48
N ASN A 89 -7.00 -6.84 38.63
CA ASN A 89 -5.72 -7.26 39.21
C ASN A 89 -5.02 -8.29 38.29
N GLN A 90 -5.75 -9.30 37.82
CA GLN A 90 -5.22 -10.28 36.86
C GLN A 90 -4.73 -9.62 35.56
N VAL A 91 -5.45 -8.62 35.06
CA VAL A 91 -5.00 -7.83 33.90
C VAL A 91 -3.67 -7.12 34.19
N ASN A 92 -3.50 -6.59 35.39
CA ASN A 92 -2.26 -5.91 35.78
C ASN A 92 -1.10 -6.91 35.95
N GLU A 93 -1.32 -8.05 36.60
CA GLU A 93 -0.34 -9.13 36.72
C GLU A 93 0.13 -9.62 35.33
N VAL A 94 -0.80 -9.80 34.38
CA VAL A 94 -0.47 -10.17 33.01
C VAL A 94 0.36 -9.08 32.31
N LYS A 95 0.03 -7.79 32.51
CA LYS A 95 0.82 -6.68 31.95
C LYS A 95 2.25 -6.64 32.47
N GLU A 96 2.48 -7.01 33.73
CA GLU A 96 3.82 -7.06 34.31
C GLU A 96 4.68 -8.17 33.70
N ILE A 97 4.09 -9.34 33.42
CA ILE A 97 4.82 -10.46 32.80
C ILE A 97 4.84 -10.42 31.27
N LEU A 98 4.01 -9.58 30.63
CA LEU A 98 3.88 -9.50 29.18
C LEU A 98 5.22 -9.28 28.45
N PRO A 99 6.12 -8.37 28.89
CA PRO A 99 7.41 -8.18 28.23
C PRO A 99 8.28 -9.45 28.25
N GLN A 100 8.23 -10.24 29.32
CA GLN A 100 8.99 -11.49 29.42
C GLN A 100 8.43 -12.57 28.50
N LEU A 101 7.10 -12.63 28.37
CA LEU A 101 6.42 -13.53 27.44
C LEU A 101 6.74 -13.16 25.99
N GLU A 102 6.74 -11.86 25.65
CA GLU A 102 7.14 -11.36 24.33
C GLU A 102 8.61 -11.69 24.02
N MET A 103 9.50 -11.54 25.01
CA MET A 103 10.91 -11.91 24.86
C MET A 103 11.06 -13.41 24.58
N LYS A 104 10.42 -14.29 25.38
CA LYS A 104 10.45 -15.74 25.15
C LYS A 104 9.88 -16.11 23.77
N TYR A 105 8.80 -15.45 23.35
CA TYR A 105 8.21 -15.64 22.03
C TYR A 105 9.18 -15.23 20.91
N SER A 106 9.88 -14.10 21.06
CA SER A 106 10.87 -13.64 20.08
C SER A 106 12.09 -14.55 19.96
N MET A 107 12.57 -15.11 21.07
CA MET A 107 13.74 -16.01 21.08
C MET A 107 13.44 -17.39 20.48
N ALA A 108 12.19 -17.87 20.60
CA ALA A 108 11.77 -19.15 20.03
C ALA A 108 11.50 -19.06 18.51
N LYS A 109 11.49 -17.86 17.94
CA LYS A 109 11.16 -17.62 16.54
C LYS A 109 12.46 -17.62 15.72
N GLU A 110 12.68 -18.69 14.96
CA GLU A 110 13.79 -18.74 14.01
C GLU A 110 13.73 -17.59 12.99
N VAL A 111 14.92 -17.19 12.56
CA VAL A 111 15.20 -16.14 11.59
C VAL A 111 14.40 -16.38 10.30
N ALA A 112 13.57 -15.40 9.93
CA ALA A 112 12.62 -15.36 8.79
C ALA A 112 11.18 -15.89 9.04
N GLU A 113 10.43 -15.15 9.86
CA GLU A 113 8.96 -15.04 9.86
C GLU A 113 8.38 -14.75 8.47
N VAL A 114 8.03 -15.75 7.64
CA VAL A 114 7.17 -15.52 6.45
C VAL A 114 5.71 -15.83 6.80
N SER A 115 4.87 -14.80 6.72
CA SER A 115 3.43 -14.89 6.99
C SER A 115 2.59 -14.41 5.81
N VAL A 116 1.50 -15.11 5.55
CA VAL A 116 0.55 -14.79 4.46
C VAL A 116 -0.77 -14.31 5.05
N TYR A 117 -1.17 -13.09 4.68
CA TYR A 117 -2.40 -12.44 5.11
C TYR A 117 -3.35 -12.29 3.93
N LYS A 118 -4.61 -12.67 4.12
CA LYS A 118 -5.64 -12.65 3.06
C LYS A 118 -6.77 -11.69 3.42
N GLY A 119 -7.24 -10.95 2.42
CA GLY A 119 -8.36 -10.00 2.56
C GLY A 119 -7.98 -8.72 3.29
N MET A 120 -8.90 -7.76 3.32
CA MET A 120 -8.65 -6.43 3.90
C MET A 120 -8.25 -6.47 5.38
N LYS A 121 -8.88 -7.32 6.20
CA LYS A 121 -8.50 -7.49 7.62
C LYS A 121 -7.03 -7.92 7.77
N GLY A 122 -6.55 -8.81 6.90
CA GLY A 122 -5.16 -9.25 6.91
C GLY A 122 -4.20 -8.11 6.55
N ILE A 123 -4.56 -7.28 5.56
CA ILE A 123 -3.79 -6.09 5.19
C ILE A 123 -3.78 -5.06 6.34
N GLU A 124 -4.93 -4.80 6.97
CA GLU A 124 -5.03 -3.93 8.14
C GLU A 124 -4.11 -4.39 9.28
N THR A 125 -4.04 -5.71 9.53
CA THR A 125 -3.10 -6.29 10.51
C THR A 125 -1.65 -5.98 10.16
N ILE A 126 -1.23 -6.20 8.91
CA ILE A 126 0.14 -5.87 8.44
C ILE A 126 0.46 -4.40 8.72
N PHE A 127 -0.41 -3.48 8.27
CA PHE A 127 -0.19 -2.05 8.44
C PHE A 127 -0.24 -1.60 9.91
N SER A 128 -0.99 -2.31 10.77
CA SER A 128 -0.95 -2.09 12.22
C SER A 128 0.40 -2.51 12.80
N MET A 129 0.83 -3.75 12.54
CA MET A 129 2.10 -4.29 13.03
C MET A 129 3.28 -3.38 12.67
N ILE A 130 3.34 -2.93 11.43
CA ILE A 130 4.38 -2.02 10.95
C ILE A 130 4.35 -0.69 11.70
N ARG A 131 3.16 -0.08 11.81
CA ARG A 131 3.01 1.19 12.53
C ARG A 131 3.41 1.03 13.99
N ASP A 132 3.04 -0.06 14.63
CA ASP A 132 3.33 -0.32 16.04
C ASP A 132 4.84 -0.56 16.25
N ALA A 133 5.50 -1.26 15.33
CA ALA A 133 6.95 -1.48 15.33
C ALA A 133 7.79 -0.21 15.10
N CYS A 134 7.21 0.85 14.53
CA CYS A 134 7.94 2.08 14.17
C CYS A 134 7.88 3.17 15.23
N ASN A 135 8.91 4.00 15.24
CA ASN A 135 9.11 5.16 16.09
C ASN A 135 9.13 6.44 15.24
N LYS A 136 9.03 7.60 15.91
CA LYS A 136 9.18 8.89 15.25
C LYS A 136 10.55 8.97 14.57
N GLY A 137 10.57 9.36 13.30
CA GLY A 137 11.78 9.48 12.48
C GLY A 137 12.10 8.25 11.63
N ASP A 138 11.47 7.10 11.90
CA ASP A 138 11.60 5.92 11.03
C ASP A 138 11.04 6.22 9.63
N GLU A 139 11.51 5.49 8.61
CA GLU A 139 11.18 5.72 7.21
C GLU A 139 10.63 4.45 6.54
N TYR A 140 9.56 4.62 5.77
CA TYR A 140 8.95 3.60 4.92
C TYR A 140 9.38 3.78 3.47
N TYR A 141 9.69 2.68 2.79
CA TYR A 141 10.03 2.67 1.36
C TYR A 141 9.01 1.83 0.62
N VAL A 142 8.36 2.40 -0.38
CA VAL A 142 7.31 1.72 -1.15
C VAL A 142 7.61 1.83 -2.64
N TYR A 143 7.54 0.72 -3.36
CA TYR A 143 7.62 0.69 -4.82
C TYR A 143 6.66 -0.35 -5.37
N GLY A 144 6.19 -0.18 -6.61
CA GLY A 144 5.09 -1.02 -7.13
C GLY A 144 3.69 -0.47 -6.80
N ALA A 145 3.59 0.75 -6.23
CA ALA A 145 2.30 1.37 -5.95
C ALA A 145 1.64 1.85 -7.26
N ARG A 146 0.39 1.45 -7.50
CA ARG A 146 -0.31 1.70 -8.77
C ARG A 146 -1.80 1.97 -8.57
N SER A 147 -2.46 2.42 -9.63
CA SER A 147 -3.91 2.51 -9.72
C SER A 147 -4.59 1.13 -9.75
N GLY A 148 -5.90 1.10 -9.56
CA GLY A 148 -6.69 -0.14 -9.52
C GLY A 148 -6.94 -0.72 -8.12
N VAL A 149 -6.67 0.05 -7.07
CA VAL A 149 -7.24 -0.22 -5.73
C VAL A 149 -8.73 0.15 -5.71
N THR A 150 -9.52 -0.57 -4.92
CA THR A 150 -10.94 -0.21 -4.73
C THR A 150 -11.07 1.08 -3.92
N GLU A 151 -12.23 1.73 -3.98
CA GLU A 151 -12.47 2.95 -3.19
C GLU A 151 -12.28 2.71 -1.68
N THR A 152 -12.74 1.57 -1.17
CA THR A 152 -12.52 1.17 0.23
C THR A 152 -11.02 1.03 0.56
N GLN A 153 -10.24 0.45 -0.35
CA GLN A 153 -8.78 0.33 -0.19
C GLN A 153 -8.09 1.69 -0.20
N ARG A 154 -8.52 2.59 -1.09
CA ARG A 154 -8.03 3.97 -1.15
C ARG A 154 -8.29 4.70 0.17
N ILE A 155 -9.52 4.67 0.68
CA ILE A 155 -9.89 5.29 1.96
C ILE A 155 -9.04 4.73 3.11
N PHE A 156 -8.83 3.40 3.13
CA PHE A 156 -7.96 2.75 4.11
C PHE A 156 -6.52 3.28 4.05
N LEU A 157 -5.92 3.34 2.86
CA LEU A 157 -4.54 3.83 2.68
C LEU A 157 -4.41 5.29 3.12
N LEU A 158 -5.34 6.17 2.73
CA LEU A 158 -5.34 7.56 3.17
C LEU A 158 -5.43 7.68 4.70
N ARG A 159 -6.32 6.90 5.34
CA ARG A 159 -6.42 6.84 6.80
C ARG A 159 -5.11 6.34 7.43
N HIS A 160 -4.50 5.31 6.87
CA HIS A 160 -3.23 4.78 7.34
C HIS A 160 -2.13 5.85 7.29
N HIS A 161 -1.98 6.56 6.18
CA HIS A 161 -0.95 7.58 6.04
C HIS A 161 -1.16 8.77 6.97
N ASN A 162 -2.42 9.16 7.24
CA ASN A 162 -2.72 10.15 8.28
C ASN A 162 -2.25 9.71 9.68
N LEU A 163 -2.43 8.44 10.05
CA LEU A 163 -1.93 7.90 11.32
C LEU A 163 -0.39 7.82 11.35
N ARG A 164 0.24 7.42 10.24
CA ARG A 164 1.70 7.42 10.07
C ARG A 164 2.29 8.80 10.29
N ILE A 165 1.70 9.84 9.68
CA ILE A 165 2.14 11.23 9.82
C ILE A 165 2.04 11.69 11.27
N LYS A 166 0.92 11.39 11.95
CA LYS A 166 0.76 11.69 13.39
C LYS A 166 1.82 11.03 14.26
N LYS A 167 2.30 9.83 13.89
CA LYS A 167 3.41 9.14 14.58
C LYS A 167 4.80 9.67 14.17
N GLY A 168 4.88 10.56 13.19
CA GLY A 168 6.11 11.17 12.72
C GLY A 168 7.00 10.22 11.91
N ILE A 169 6.41 9.26 11.22
CA ILE A 169 7.10 8.29 10.38
C ILE A 169 7.14 8.83 8.96
N LYS A 170 8.29 8.76 8.28
CA LYS A 170 8.52 9.24 6.90
C LYS A 170 8.14 8.21 5.85
N LEU A 171 7.88 8.64 4.62
CA LEU A 171 7.53 7.78 3.50
C LEU A 171 8.24 8.25 2.24
N LYS A 172 8.90 7.33 1.54
CA LYS A 172 9.30 7.48 0.15
C LYS A 172 8.55 6.46 -0.69
N ILE A 173 7.86 6.93 -1.73
CA ILE A 173 7.00 6.09 -2.56
C ILE A 173 7.25 6.29 -4.05
N LEU A 174 7.52 5.18 -4.75
CA LEU A 174 7.58 5.08 -6.20
C LEU A 174 6.22 4.64 -6.74
N PHE A 175 5.48 5.58 -7.30
CA PHE A 175 4.21 5.34 -7.97
C PHE A 175 4.41 5.03 -9.45
N SER A 176 3.58 4.15 -9.98
CA SER A 176 3.33 4.11 -11.43
C SER A 176 2.78 5.46 -11.84
N LYS A 177 3.28 6.03 -12.95
CA LYS A 177 2.55 7.11 -13.62
C LYS A 177 1.12 6.64 -13.87
N ASP A 178 0.16 7.45 -13.47
CA ASP A 178 -1.26 7.13 -13.59
C ASP A 178 -2.00 8.31 -14.22
N PRO A 179 -2.72 8.11 -15.34
CA PRO A 179 -3.53 9.16 -15.94
C PRO A 179 -4.64 9.70 -15.02
N GLU A 180 -5.07 8.93 -14.01
CA GLU A 180 -6.16 9.34 -13.10
C GLU A 180 -5.72 10.25 -11.94
N ASN A 181 -4.44 10.66 -11.90
CA ASN A 181 -3.91 11.62 -10.92
C ASN A 181 -4.11 11.21 -9.44
N ILE A 182 -4.19 9.90 -9.18
CA ILE A 182 -4.45 9.34 -7.85
C ILE A 182 -3.32 9.60 -6.85
N THR A 183 -2.16 10.04 -7.34
CA THR A 183 -0.95 10.30 -6.54
C THR A 183 -0.98 11.66 -5.87
N LYS A 184 -1.79 12.61 -6.37
CA LYS A 184 -1.85 13.99 -5.87
C LYS A 184 -2.07 14.11 -4.35
N PRO A 185 -2.99 13.35 -3.72
CA PRO A 185 -3.13 13.41 -2.26
C PRO A 185 -1.84 13.02 -1.51
N TYR A 186 -1.01 12.14 -2.07
CA TYR A 186 0.24 11.70 -1.45
C TYR A 186 1.37 12.72 -1.65
N GLU A 187 1.39 13.41 -2.78
CA GLU A 187 2.35 14.47 -3.10
C GLU A 187 2.21 15.66 -2.14
N GLU A 188 0.98 15.95 -1.70
CA GLU A 188 0.67 17.04 -0.77
C GLU A 188 0.79 16.62 0.71
N MET A 189 0.97 15.32 1.00
CA MET A 189 1.07 14.81 2.37
C MET A 189 2.43 15.12 3.02
N SER A 190 2.42 15.70 4.21
CA SER A 190 3.64 15.90 5.00
C SER A 190 4.40 14.59 5.25
N LEU A 191 5.72 14.68 5.42
CA LEU A 191 6.62 13.54 5.63
C LEU A 191 6.54 12.50 4.50
N THR A 192 6.22 12.92 3.27
CA THR A 192 6.08 12.05 2.10
C THR A 192 6.89 12.60 0.94
N GLU A 193 7.69 11.75 0.33
CA GLU A 193 8.36 12.01 -0.94
C GLU A 193 7.80 11.06 -1.99
N VAL A 194 7.36 11.62 -3.12
CA VAL A 194 6.78 10.87 -4.22
C VAL A 194 7.67 10.99 -5.45
N LYS A 195 7.96 9.86 -6.08
CA LYS A 195 8.52 9.80 -7.44
C LYS A 195 7.65 8.90 -8.30
N HIS A 196 7.66 9.16 -9.61
CA HIS A 196 6.90 8.38 -10.58
C HIS A 196 7.81 7.58 -11.50
N MET A 197 7.37 6.37 -11.83
CA MET A 197 8.03 5.44 -12.73
C MET A 197 7.08 5.01 -13.86
N GLU A 198 7.65 4.61 -14.99
CA GLU A 198 6.85 4.13 -16.13
C GLU A 198 6.12 2.82 -15.75
N PRO A 199 4.82 2.68 -16.08
CA PRO A 199 4.02 1.51 -15.70
C PRO A 199 4.62 0.18 -16.16
N GLU A 200 5.30 0.16 -17.30
CA GLU A 200 5.91 -1.05 -17.89
C GLU A 200 7.05 -1.61 -17.05
N LEU A 201 7.63 -0.81 -16.16
CA LEU A 201 8.73 -1.22 -15.27
C LEU A 201 8.21 -1.87 -13.97
N MET A 202 6.89 -1.98 -13.79
CA MET A 202 6.27 -2.38 -12.54
C MET A 202 5.51 -3.70 -12.67
N GLY A 203 5.82 -4.62 -11.76
CA GLY A 203 5.04 -5.85 -11.58
C GLY A 203 3.66 -5.57 -10.95
N PRO A 204 2.79 -6.59 -10.84
CA PRO A 204 1.44 -6.43 -10.30
C PRO A 204 1.38 -6.23 -8.79
N THR A 205 2.52 -6.34 -8.10
CA THR A 205 2.64 -6.27 -6.65
C THR A 205 3.28 -4.97 -6.20
N GLN A 206 2.78 -4.43 -5.09
CA GLN A 206 3.47 -3.40 -4.33
C GLN A 206 4.43 -4.07 -3.35
N ILE A 207 5.63 -3.52 -3.21
CA ILE A 207 6.61 -3.90 -2.20
C ILE A 207 6.77 -2.71 -1.24
N MET A 208 6.77 -3.01 0.05
CA MET A 208 6.99 -2.07 1.13
C MET A 208 8.11 -2.61 2.03
N VAL A 209 9.06 -1.75 2.36
CA VAL A 209 10.19 -2.08 3.22
C VAL A 209 10.23 -1.10 4.40
N VAL A 210 10.43 -1.66 5.59
CA VAL A 210 10.46 -0.91 6.86
C VAL A 210 11.19 -1.72 7.91
N LYS A 211 12.25 -1.17 8.50
CA LYS A 211 13.10 -1.89 9.46
C LYS A 211 13.50 -3.27 8.89
N ASP A 212 13.22 -4.34 9.64
CA ASP A 212 13.51 -5.73 9.27
C ASP A 212 12.34 -6.40 8.53
N TYR A 213 11.35 -5.62 8.08
CA TYR A 213 10.17 -6.13 7.39
C TYR A 213 10.22 -5.81 5.89
N ALA A 214 10.04 -6.86 5.09
CA ALA A 214 9.71 -6.77 3.69
C ALA A 214 8.27 -7.25 3.48
N ILE A 215 7.44 -6.44 2.83
CA ILE A 215 6.03 -6.71 2.64
C ILE A 215 5.70 -6.62 1.15
N THR A 216 5.15 -7.70 0.60
CA THR A 216 4.63 -7.72 -0.77
C THR A 216 3.11 -7.78 -0.73
N ILE A 217 2.44 -6.82 -1.37
CA ILE A 217 0.98 -6.74 -1.43
C ILE A 217 0.52 -6.85 -2.89
N LEU A 218 -0.32 -7.84 -3.16
CA LEU A 218 -1.09 -7.92 -4.39
C LEU A 218 -2.46 -7.28 -4.17
N TRP A 219 -2.64 -6.06 -4.67
CA TRP A 219 -3.93 -5.37 -4.62
C TRP A 219 -4.91 -5.95 -5.64
N LYS A 220 -6.02 -6.50 -5.15
CA LYS A 220 -7.21 -6.97 -5.87
C LYS A 220 -8.43 -6.78 -4.95
N LYS A 221 -9.64 -7.09 -5.40
CA LYS A 221 -10.86 -7.08 -4.56
C LYS A 221 -10.65 -7.82 -3.22
N ASN A 222 -9.98 -8.98 -3.28
CA ASN A 222 -9.47 -9.70 -2.12
C ASN A 222 -7.94 -9.63 -2.14
N PRO A 223 -7.31 -8.68 -1.42
CA PRO A 223 -5.86 -8.53 -1.47
C PRO A 223 -5.14 -9.66 -0.73
N VAL A 224 -3.88 -9.88 -1.11
CA VAL A 224 -2.98 -10.82 -0.44
C VAL A 224 -1.70 -10.08 -0.06
N GLY A 225 -1.33 -10.17 1.22
CA GLY A 225 -0.08 -9.62 1.75
C GLY A 225 0.85 -10.76 2.18
N ILE A 226 2.11 -10.68 1.80
CA ILE A 226 3.18 -11.54 2.29
C ILE A 226 4.08 -10.64 3.13
N LEU A 227 4.20 -10.95 4.41
CA LEU A 227 5.09 -10.27 5.34
C LEU A 227 6.28 -11.19 5.62
N THR A 228 7.48 -10.67 5.44
CA THR A 228 8.73 -11.36 5.74
C THR A 228 9.49 -10.53 6.78
N GLN A 229 9.68 -11.09 7.98
CA GLN A 229 10.49 -10.48 9.04
C GLN A 229 11.90 -11.06 9.01
N ASN A 230 12.78 -10.41 8.27
CA ASN A 230 14.19 -10.77 8.15
C ASN A 230 14.98 -9.54 7.70
N LYS A 231 16.00 -9.17 8.48
CA LYS A 231 16.83 -7.99 8.23
C LYS A 231 17.54 -8.04 6.88
N ASP A 232 18.17 -9.15 6.52
CA ASP A 232 18.93 -9.27 5.27
C ASP A 232 18.02 -9.17 4.03
N ILE A 233 16.82 -9.74 4.11
CA ILE A 233 15.80 -9.64 3.05
C ILE A 233 15.28 -8.20 2.94
N ALA A 234 14.99 -7.55 4.07
CA ALA A 234 14.55 -6.16 4.08
C ALA A 234 15.63 -5.22 3.52
N GLU A 235 16.89 -5.39 3.92
CA GLU A 235 18.03 -4.64 3.37
C GLU A 235 18.20 -4.86 1.87
N SER A 236 18.01 -6.09 1.38
CA SER A 236 18.07 -6.41 -0.05
C SER A 236 16.99 -5.66 -0.85
N TYR A 237 15.73 -5.70 -0.39
CA TYR A 237 14.65 -4.96 -1.04
C TYR A 237 14.83 -3.44 -0.91
N LYS A 238 15.38 -2.95 0.20
CA LYS A 238 15.74 -1.54 0.33
C LYS A 238 16.80 -1.14 -0.69
N LYS A 239 17.83 -1.95 -0.93
CA LYS A 239 18.84 -1.67 -1.96
C LYS A 239 18.21 -1.61 -3.36
N TYR A 240 17.25 -2.49 -3.67
CA TYR A 240 16.51 -2.40 -4.93
C TYR A 240 15.66 -1.13 -5.02
N PHE A 241 15.01 -0.72 -3.92
CA PHE A 241 14.33 0.56 -3.87
C PHE A 241 15.30 1.72 -4.11
N ASP A 242 16.45 1.77 -3.41
CA ASP A 242 17.43 2.86 -3.53
C ASP A 242 17.96 2.97 -4.96
N TYR A 243 18.19 1.83 -5.63
CA TYR A 243 18.55 1.78 -7.05
C TYR A 243 17.45 2.40 -7.92
N LEU A 244 16.20 1.94 -7.80
CA LEU A 244 15.08 2.51 -8.56
C LEU A 244 14.84 3.99 -8.24
N TRP A 245 15.05 4.40 -6.99
CA TRP A 245 14.84 5.77 -6.51
C TRP A 245 15.88 6.75 -7.08
N SER A 246 17.11 6.28 -7.30
CA SER A 246 18.23 7.07 -7.83
C SER A 246 18.39 6.95 -9.34
N GLN A 247 17.51 6.22 -10.03
CA GLN A 247 17.58 6.09 -11.48
C GLN A 247 17.16 7.37 -12.21
N ASP A 248 18.12 7.92 -12.95
CA ASP A 248 17.87 8.99 -13.91
C ASP A 248 17.73 8.46 -15.34
N THR A 249 18.08 7.18 -15.58
CA THR A 249 17.98 6.55 -16.90
C THR A 249 17.09 5.30 -16.84
N TYR A 250 16.16 5.17 -17.78
CA TYR A 250 15.29 4.00 -17.90
C TYR A 250 15.02 3.62 -19.36
N VAL A 251 14.72 2.34 -19.57
CA VAL A 251 14.48 1.75 -20.89
C VAL A 251 13.05 1.21 -20.96
N THR A 252 12.24 1.75 -21.87
CA THR A 252 10.90 1.24 -22.17
C THR A 252 10.82 0.71 -23.60
N LYS A 253 9.83 -0.14 -23.86
CA LYS A 253 9.67 -0.83 -25.15
C LYS A 253 8.23 -0.83 -25.61
N GLY A 254 8.07 -0.96 -26.93
CA GLY A 254 6.77 -1.03 -27.56
C GLY A 254 6.26 0.34 -28.00
N PHE A 255 5.24 0.32 -28.84
CA PHE A 255 4.75 1.53 -29.48
C PHE A 255 3.99 2.45 -28.51
N LYS A 256 3.34 1.88 -27.49
CA LYS A 256 2.66 2.68 -26.47
C LYS A 256 3.66 3.50 -25.65
N ALA A 257 4.75 2.87 -25.21
CA ALA A 257 5.84 3.56 -24.53
C ALA A 257 6.50 4.64 -25.42
N PHE A 258 6.57 4.42 -26.73
CA PHE A 258 7.04 5.43 -27.69
C PHE A 258 6.11 6.65 -27.73
N GLU A 259 4.79 6.43 -27.86
CA GLU A 259 3.76 7.48 -27.85
C GLU A 259 3.82 8.26 -26.53
N ASP A 260 3.84 7.56 -25.39
CA ASP A 260 3.84 8.16 -24.06
C ASP A 260 5.12 8.98 -23.79
N ALA A 261 6.28 8.54 -24.28
CA ALA A 261 7.54 9.27 -24.13
C ALA A 261 7.52 10.58 -24.92
N TRP A 262 7.05 10.55 -26.18
CA TRP A 262 6.91 11.76 -26.99
C TRP A 262 5.84 12.69 -26.43
N ASP A 263 4.63 12.17 -26.16
CA ASP A 263 3.51 12.96 -25.67
C ASP A 263 3.85 13.65 -24.34
N SER A 264 4.43 12.92 -23.38
CA SER A 264 4.79 13.49 -22.07
C SER A 264 5.89 14.54 -22.13
N SER A 265 6.74 14.51 -23.15
CA SER A 265 7.76 15.53 -23.35
C SER A 265 7.24 16.72 -24.15
N PHE A 266 6.37 16.46 -25.15
CA PHE A 266 5.69 17.50 -25.92
C PHE A 266 4.72 18.31 -25.05
N ASP A 267 3.98 17.67 -24.14
CA ASP A 267 3.02 18.32 -23.23
C ASP A 267 3.66 19.37 -22.30
N LYS A 268 4.98 19.36 -22.15
CA LYS A 268 5.73 20.35 -21.36
C LYS A 268 6.01 21.64 -22.13
N LEU A 269 5.86 21.63 -23.45
CA LEU A 269 6.13 22.77 -24.31
C LEU A 269 4.99 23.79 -24.25
N LYS A 270 5.35 25.07 -24.37
CA LYS A 270 4.41 26.20 -24.41
C LYS A 270 4.32 26.80 -25.81
N PRO A 271 3.22 27.51 -26.13
CA PRO A 271 3.11 28.22 -27.41
C PRO A 271 4.32 29.14 -27.65
N GLY A 272 4.91 29.04 -28.84
CA GLY A 272 6.10 29.78 -29.25
C GLY A 272 7.44 29.10 -28.94
N GLU A 273 7.46 28.07 -28.08
CA GLU A 273 8.66 27.27 -27.83
C GLU A 273 8.98 26.35 -29.02
N SER A 274 10.23 25.91 -29.10
CA SER A 274 10.72 25.02 -30.15
C SER A 274 11.32 23.76 -29.54
N TYR A 275 11.22 22.65 -30.27
CA TYR A 275 11.92 21.43 -29.95
C TYR A 275 12.82 20.97 -31.10
N ASN A 276 13.90 20.28 -30.76
CA ASN A 276 14.93 19.86 -31.70
C ASN A 276 14.97 18.32 -31.80
N VAL A 277 15.09 17.78 -33.02
CA VAL A 277 15.16 16.32 -33.25
C VAL A 277 16.36 15.97 -34.12
N PHE A 278 17.18 15.02 -33.66
CA PHE A 278 18.26 14.44 -34.45
C PHE A 278 17.85 13.11 -35.05
N GLY A 279 18.30 12.87 -36.28
CA GLY A 279 18.16 11.56 -36.90
C GLY A 279 16.71 11.15 -37.06
N ALA A 280 15.83 12.14 -37.24
CA ALA A 280 14.41 11.88 -37.35
C ALA A 280 14.16 10.90 -38.51
N ALA A 281 13.43 9.85 -38.19
CA ALA A 281 13.13 8.75 -39.09
C ALA A 281 11.69 8.27 -38.85
N PHE A 282 11.25 7.31 -39.68
CA PHE A 282 9.91 6.73 -39.59
C PHE A 282 9.96 5.21 -39.42
N GLY A 283 11.05 4.66 -38.89
CA GLY A 283 11.32 3.22 -38.89
C GLY A 283 11.30 2.59 -40.28
N THR A 284 11.26 1.25 -40.33
CA THR A 284 11.28 0.48 -41.58
C THR A 284 10.15 -0.55 -41.66
N GLY A 285 9.81 -0.97 -42.89
CA GLY A 285 8.84 -2.05 -43.15
C GLY A 285 7.42 -1.74 -42.67
N ALA A 286 6.77 -2.72 -42.03
CA ALA A 286 5.35 -2.66 -41.63
C ALA A 286 5.04 -1.56 -40.60
N ASN A 287 6.02 -1.13 -39.81
CA ASN A 287 5.83 -0.09 -38.80
C ASN A 287 5.92 1.33 -39.38
N GLN A 288 6.42 1.51 -40.60
CA GLN A 288 6.62 2.83 -41.18
C GLN A 288 5.33 3.65 -41.24
N LYS A 289 4.23 3.00 -41.62
CA LYS A 289 2.89 3.62 -41.61
C LYS A 289 2.43 4.03 -40.21
N ARG A 290 2.81 3.27 -39.18
CA ARG A 290 2.41 3.53 -37.80
C ARG A 290 3.14 4.75 -37.23
N PHE A 291 4.45 4.84 -37.43
CA PHE A 291 5.24 6.02 -37.07
C PHE A 291 4.79 7.26 -37.86
N ALA A 292 4.59 7.15 -39.17
CA ALA A 292 4.12 8.26 -39.99
C ALA A 292 2.76 8.80 -39.49
N LYS A 293 1.81 7.92 -39.16
CA LYS A 293 0.50 8.34 -38.61
C LYS A 293 0.63 9.04 -37.25
N TYR A 294 1.54 8.56 -36.39
CA TYR A 294 1.81 9.23 -35.10
C TYR A 294 2.34 10.65 -35.32
N PHE A 295 3.42 10.80 -36.11
CA PHE A 295 4.01 12.11 -36.38
C PHE A 295 3.08 13.05 -37.17
N GLU A 296 2.23 12.53 -38.04
CA GLU A 296 1.15 13.31 -38.67
C GLU A 296 0.23 13.93 -37.60
N GLY A 297 -0.19 13.14 -36.61
CA GLY A 297 -1.00 13.61 -35.48
C GLY A 297 -0.25 14.62 -34.62
N LEU A 298 0.99 14.31 -34.25
CA LEU A 298 1.85 15.19 -33.45
C LEU A 298 2.05 16.55 -34.12
N HIS A 299 2.33 16.59 -35.42
CA HIS A 299 2.55 17.87 -36.11
C HIS A 299 1.27 18.67 -36.34
N LYS A 300 0.11 18.02 -36.52
CA LYS A 300 -1.19 18.72 -36.50
C LYS A 300 -1.41 19.40 -35.14
N ARG A 301 -1.10 18.68 -34.05
CA ARG A 301 -1.17 19.22 -32.68
C ARG A 301 -0.19 20.37 -32.47
N ARG A 302 1.07 20.19 -32.88
CA ARG A 302 2.13 21.22 -32.87
C ARG A 302 1.69 22.53 -33.50
N ILE A 303 1.16 22.48 -34.72
CA ILE A 303 0.68 23.67 -35.43
C ILE A 303 -0.46 24.34 -34.67
N LYS A 304 -1.41 23.55 -34.14
CA LYS A 304 -2.54 24.07 -33.37
C LYS A 304 -2.10 24.77 -32.09
N GLU A 305 -1.08 24.24 -31.41
CA GLU A 305 -0.56 24.78 -30.15
C GLU A 305 0.51 25.87 -30.35
N GLY A 306 0.85 26.20 -31.60
CA GLY A 306 1.84 27.24 -31.92
C GLY A 306 3.27 26.87 -31.55
N ILE A 307 3.58 25.57 -31.52
CA ILE A 307 4.91 25.06 -31.19
C ILE A 307 5.77 24.97 -32.45
N LYS A 308 7.03 25.37 -32.36
CA LYS A 308 8.00 25.33 -33.45
C LYS A 308 8.84 24.06 -33.39
N SER A 309 9.53 23.73 -34.48
CA SER A 309 10.49 22.61 -34.46
C SER A 309 11.63 22.79 -35.44
N LYS A 310 12.82 22.29 -35.07
CA LYS A 310 13.95 22.08 -35.98
C LYS A 310 14.29 20.59 -36.04
N ILE A 311 14.42 20.04 -37.24
CA ILE A 311 14.67 18.61 -37.43
C ILE A 311 15.90 18.36 -38.31
N LEU A 312 16.85 17.59 -37.79
CA LEU A 312 17.93 17.00 -38.59
C LEU A 312 17.49 15.60 -39.05
N PHE A 313 17.02 15.50 -40.29
CA PHE A 313 16.52 14.26 -40.87
C PHE A 313 17.61 13.28 -41.21
N GLN A 314 17.29 12.00 -41.06
CA GLN A 314 18.05 10.94 -41.69
C GLN A 314 17.80 10.91 -43.21
N ARG A 315 18.80 10.49 -44.00
CA ARG A 315 18.66 10.31 -45.45
C ARG A 315 17.46 9.41 -45.79
N GLY A 316 16.59 9.88 -46.70
CA GLY A 316 15.37 9.19 -47.11
C GLY A 316 14.13 9.50 -46.26
N ALA A 317 14.25 10.17 -45.12
CA ALA A 317 13.09 10.54 -44.30
C ALA A 317 12.12 11.49 -45.04
N GLU A 318 12.65 12.40 -45.86
CA GLU A 318 11.83 13.31 -46.70
C GLU A 318 10.94 12.56 -47.70
N GLU A 319 11.38 11.40 -48.21
CA GLU A 319 10.60 10.60 -49.14
C GLU A 319 9.40 9.99 -48.43
N VAL A 320 9.55 9.67 -47.14
CA VAL A 320 8.45 9.19 -46.30
C VAL A 320 7.44 10.32 -46.04
N VAL A 321 7.91 11.55 -45.76
CA VAL A 321 7.04 12.73 -45.61
C VAL A 321 6.17 12.92 -46.86
N LYS A 322 6.79 12.90 -48.05
CA LYS A 322 6.11 13.00 -49.35
C LYS A 322 5.14 11.83 -49.58
N LYS A 323 5.58 10.59 -49.33
CA LYS A 323 4.78 9.36 -49.49
C LYS A 323 3.50 9.39 -48.66
N PHE A 324 3.54 9.97 -47.46
CA PHE A 324 2.38 10.09 -46.57
C PHE A 324 1.69 11.47 -46.67
N LYS A 325 2.06 12.31 -47.64
CA LYS A 325 1.45 13.62 -47.92
C LYS A 325 1.47 14.57 -46.71
N MET A 326 2.58 14.60 -45.99
CA MET A 326 2.75 15.44 -44.79
C MET A 326 3.47 16.78 -45.10
N ASP A 327 3.71 17.13 -46.36
CA ASP A 327 4.53 18.28 -46.77
C ASP A 327 4.09 19.61 -46.14
N GLU A 328 2.79 19.86 -46.02
CA GLU A 328 2.25 21.05 -45.36
C GLU A 328 2.58 21.09 -43.85
N LEU A 329 2.54 19.93 -43.19
CA LEU A 329 2.84 19.81 -41.76
C LEU A 329 4.32 20.06 -41.44
N TYR A 330 5.19 19.77 -42.40
CA TYR A 330 6.64 19.93 -42.31
C TYR A 330 7.15 21.25 -42.92
N SER A 331 6.26 22.13 -43.42
CA SER A 331 6.64 23.47 -43.92
C SER A 331 6.12 24.60 -43.04
N LYS A 332 5.16 24.35 -42.15
CA LYS A 332 4.57 25.37 -41.27
C LYS A 332 5.20 25.37 -39.89
N ASP A 333 5.90 26.45 -39.50
CA ASP A 333 6.55 26.59 -38.18
C ASP A 333 7.55 25.45 -37.86
N LEU A 334 8.07 24.78 -38.89
CA LEU A 334 9.03 23.69 -38.81
C LEU A 334 10.11 23.91 -39.86
N GLU A 335 11.37 23.81 -39.44
CA GLU A 335 12.53 23.80 -40.32
C GLU A 335 13.20 22.44 -40.26
N PHE A 336 13.72 21.96 -41.38
CA PHE A 336 14.51 20.73 -41.38
C PHE A 336 15.73 20.80 -42.29
N LYS A 337 16.77 20.05 -41.95
CA LYS A 337 17.98 19.82 -42.74
C LYS A 337 18.34 18.33 -42.72
N MET A 338 19.17 17.88 -43.64
CA MET A 338 19.61 16.47 -43.68
C MET A 338 20.86 16.28 -42.82
N LEU A 339 20.93 15.24 -41.98
CA LEU A 339 22.16 14.91 -41.27
C LEU A 339 23.34 14.74 -42.23
N PRO A 340 24.54 15.27 -41.90
CA PRO A 340 25.71 15.19 -42.78
C PRO A 340 26.35 13.79 -42.85
N PHE A 341 25.82 12.83 -42.08
CA PHE A 341 26.37 11.47 -42.02
C PHE A 341 26.00 10.64 -43.24
N LYS A 342 27.00 10.01 -43.86
CA LYS A 342 26.79 9.09 -45.01
C LYS A 342 26.20 7.74 -44.61
N ARG A 343 26.31 7.35 -43.34
CA ARG A 343 25.82 6.07 -42.81
C ARG A 343 24.45 6.26 -42.15
N GLU A 344 23.69 5.17 -42.14
CA GLU A 344 22.41 5.10 -41.45
C GLU A 344 22.59 5.39 -39.95
N PHE A 345 21.78 6.28 -39.39
CA PHE A 345 21.81 6.67 -37.99
C PHE A 345 20.60 6.02 -37.29
N PRO A 346 20.79 4.91 -36.55
CA PRO A 346 19.68 4.04 -36.15
C PRO A 346 18.89 4.54 -34.92
N VAL A 347 19.28 5.69 -34.37
CA VAL A 347 18.73 6.25 -33.14
C VAL A 347 18.26 7.67 -33.42
N GLU A 348 16.99 7.95 -33.20
CA GLU A 348 16.50 9.33 -33.16
C GLU A 348 16.78 9.90 -31.76
N ILE A 349 17.30 11.12 -31.68
CA ILE A 349 17.63 11.77 -30.40
C ILE A 349 16.76 13.00 -30.24
N TYR A 350 16.08 13.08 -29.11
CA TYR A 350 15.18 14.16 -28.77
C TYR A 350 15.53 14.73 -27.39
N PRO A 351 16.41 15.74 -27.34
CA PRO A 351 16.74 16.44 -26.10
C PRO A 351 15.75 17.59 -25.87
N GLN A 352 15.10 17.60 -24.70
CA GLN A 352 14.15 18.65 -24.32
C GLN A 352 14.22 18.92 -22.81
N GLY A 353 14.49 20.18 -22.44
CA GLY A 353 14.59 20.59 -21.04
C GLY A 353 15.71 19.88 -20.29
N ASP A 354 15.35 19.03 -19.32
CA ASP A 354 16.27 18.21 -18.52
C ASP A 354 16.29 16.73 -18.94
N THR A 355 15.58 16.38 -20.02
CA THR A 355 15.34 15.01 -20.44
C THR A 355 15.79 14.80 -21.89
N THR A 356 16.54 13.73 -22.13
CA THR A 356 16.87 13.26 -23.48
C THR A 356 16.20 11.91 -23.74
N LEU A 357 15.50 11.79 -24.87
CA LEU A 357 15.02 10.52 -25.39
C LEU A 357 15.95 10.02 -26.49
N LEU A 358 16.39 8.76 -26.39
CA LEU A 358 17.03 8.02 -27.47
C LEU A 358 16.05 6.97 -27.99
N LEU A 359 15.66 7.09 -29.24
CA LEU A 359 14.54 6.37 -29.84
C LEU A 359 15.04 5.43 -30.94
N ILE A 360 14.91 4.13 -30.70
CA ILE A 360 15.27 3.10 -31.67
C ILE A 360 13.98 2.61 -32.35
N GLN A 361 13.73 3.10 -33.56
CA GLN A 361 12.49 2.84 -34.30
C GLN A 361 12.51 1.52 -35.10
N LYS A 362 12.66 0.39 -34.39
CA LYS A 362 12.62 -0.97 -34.99
C LYS A 362 11.20 -1.59 -34.92
N LYS A 363 11.07 -2.89 -35.22
CA LYS A 363 9.80 -3.64 -35.13
C LYS A 363 9.13 -3.49 -33.76
N GLU A 364 9.94 -3.49 -32.71
CA GLU A 364 9.54 -3.08 -31.37
C GLU A 364 10.34 -1.82 -31.01
N PRO A 365 9.69 -0.66 -30.87
CA PRO A 365 10.39 0.57 -30.50
C PRO A 365 11.06 0.41 -29.13
N THR A 366 12.27 0.94 -28.98
CA THR A 366 12.96 1.03 -27.69
C THR A 366 13.27 2.48 -27.40
N ILE A 367 12.97 2.92 -26.18
CA ILE A 367 13.14 4.30 -25.73
C ILE A 367 14.07 4.28 -24.52
N ILE A 368 15.20 4.95 -24.64
CA ILE A 368 16.09 5.21 -23.50
C ILE A 368 15.82 6.64 -23.08
N THR A 369 15.22 6.82 -21.91
CA THR A 369 14.99 8.14 -21.33
C THR A 369 16.10 8.45 -20.35
N ILE A 370 16.76 9.60 -20.50
CA ILE A 370 17.83 10.07 -19.64
C ILE A 370 17.40 11.43 -19.04
N LYS A 371 17.06 11.44 -17.76
CA LYS A 371 16.70 12.64 -16.98
C LYS A 371 17.95 13.24 -16.36
N ASN A 372 18.79 13.83 -17.20
CA ASN A 372 20.00 14.48 -16.78
C ASN A 372 20.21 15.76 -17.61
N LYS A 373 20.29 16.90 -16.92
CA LYS A 373 20.40 18.21 -17.55
C LYS A 373 21.71 18.36 -18.35
N GLU A 374 22.84 17.90 -17.82
CA GLU A 374 24.15 18.00 -18.50
C GLU A 374 24.19 17.16 -19.77
N VAL A 375 23.63 15.96 -19.74
CA VAL A 375 23.48 15.10 -20.93
C VAL A 375 22.59 15.79 -21.97
N THR A 376 21.48 16.38 -21.52
CA THR A 376 20.52 17.05 -22.41
C THR A 376 21.12 18.30 -23.05
N GLU A 377 21.80 19.13 -22.28
CA GLU A 377 22.54 20.29 -22.79
C GLU A 377 23.63 19.89 -23.78
N SER A 378 24.32 18.77 -23.53
CA SER A 378 25.33 18.24 -24.46
C SER A 378 24.72 17.90 -25.82
N PHE A 379 23.56 17.22 -25.84
CA PHE A 379 22.86 16.94 -27.08
C PHE A 379 22.27 18.20 -27.72
N ILE A 380 21.77 19.18 -26.97
CA ILE A 380 21.33 20.46 -27.55
C ILE A 380 22.50 21.17 -28.24
N ASN A 381 23.68 21.25 -27.60
CA ASN A 381 24.85 21.89 -28.18
C ASN A 381 25.34 21.16 -29.45
N PHE A 382 25.30 19.83 -29.45
CA PHE A 382 25.61 19.05 -30.64
C PHE A 382 24.62 19.32 -31.78
N PHE A 383 23.34 19.60 -31.46
CA PHE A 383 22.30 19.90 -32.43
C PHE A 383 22.62 21.19 -33.13
N GLU A 384 22.81 22.26 -32.35
CA GLU A 384 23.07 23.59 -32.89
C GLU A 384 24.38 23.60 -33.70
N THR A 385 25.41 22.89 -33.23
CA THR A 385 26.67 22.72 -33.99
C THR A 385 26.43 22.11 -35.37
N LEU A 386 25.70 21.00 -35.45
CA LEU A 386 25.37 20.38 -36.74
C LEU A 386 24.40 21.23 -37.57
N TRP A 387 23.48 21.92 -36.92
CA TRP A 387 22.50 22.80 -37.57
C TRP A 387 23.17 23.98 -38.28
N GLU A 388 24.19 24.57 -37.65
CA GLU A 388 24.96 25.70 -38.19
C GLU A 388 25.94 25.29 -39.30
N GLN A 389 26.54 24.10 -39.20
CA GLN A 389 27.49 23.58 -40.21
C GLN A 389 26.83 23.25 -41.54
N ASN A 390 25.53 22.92 -41.51
CA ASN A 390 24.77 22.48 -42.66
C ASN A 390 24.11 23.68 -43.37
N LYS A 391 24.95 24.58 -43.92
CA LYS A 391 24.51 25.72 -44.74
C LYS A 391 24.23 25.32 -46.17
#